data_AF-A0A381X9W2-F1
#
_entry.id   AF-A0A381X9W2-F1
#
_cell.length_a   1.000
_cell.length_b   1.000
_cell.length_c   1.000
_cell.angle_alpha   90.00
_cell.angle_beta   90.00
_cell.angle_gamma   90.00
#
_symmetry.space_group_name_H-M   'P 1'
#
loop_
_entity.id
_entity.type
_entity.pdbx_description
1 polymer ?
#
loop_
_entity_poly.entity_id
_entity_poly.type
_entity_poly.pdbx_seq_one_letter_code
_entity_poly.pdbx_strand_id
1 'polypeptide(L)'
;MVFSIPFSEKSSAKIFINNAHSHNDYLNKRPLFDALENNFKSIEVDVFLLKSNLYVGHNWLQLRKNKTIEKLYLDPLWKIFNENKGFIYQNKTPLYLLVDIKTGADPTHDILKIILKKYKPMLTRVVSDSLIQGSVTIILSGNKPALEDFKYNIDRFVFLDGRFSNISKNISNVLMPIISINWSDHFQWNGIGIMPKKELILLNDIINKI
;
A
#
# COMPACT_ATOMS: atom_id res chain seq x y z
N MET A 1 43.62 -31.58 -26.33
CA MET A 1 42.29 -30.99 -26.62
C MET A 1 41.60 -30.83 -25.28
N VAL A 2 41.48 -29.59 -24.78
CA VAL A 2 40.89 -29.29 -23.46
C VAL A 2 39.48 -28.81 -23.71
N PHE A 3 38.48 -29.57 -23.26
CA PHE A 3 37.09 -29.14 -23.29
C PHE A 3 36.78 -28.36 -22.00
N SER A 4 36.61 -27.06 -22.13
CA SER A 4 36.03 -26.21 -21.09
C SER A 4 34.52 -26.48 -21.00
N ILE A 5 34.04 -26.93 -19.84
CA ILE A 5 32.61 -26.94 -19.52
C ILE A 5 32.19 -25.48 -19.30
N PRO A 6 31.20 -24.93 -20.02
CA PRO A 6 30.71 -23.59 -19.74
C PRO A 6 30.00 -23.61 -18.38
N PHE A 7 30.41 -22.69 -17.51
CA PHE A 7 29.73 -22.40 -16.27
C PHE A 7 28.33 -21.86 -16.64
N SER A 8 27.30 -22.70 -16.48
CA SER A 8 25.92 -22.24 -16.57
C SER A 8 25.68 -21.33 -15.37
N GLU A 9 25.62 -20.02 -15.61
CA GLU A 9 25.01 -19.10 -14.64
C GLU A 9 23.62 -19.66 -14.33
N LYS A 10 23.44 -20.16 -13.11
CA LYS A 10 22.10 -20.36 -12.56
C LYS A 10 21.50 -18.97 -12.47
N SER A 11 20.71 -18.60 -13.47
CA SER A 11 19.71 -17.54 -13.32
C SER A 11 18.94 -17.87 -12.05
N SER A 12 19.17 -17.09 -10.99
CA SER A 12 18.34 -17.16 -9.80
C SER A 12 16.96 -16.72 -10.25
N ALA A 13 16.07 -17.69 -10.52
CA ALA A 13 14.68 -17.40 -10.78
C ALA A 13 14.19 -16.54 -9.61
N LYS A 14 13.92 -15.26 -9.89
CA LYS A 14 13.45 -14.33 -8.88
C LYS A 14 12.10 -14.88 -8.41
N ILE A 15 12.07 -15.43 -7.20
CA ILE A 15 10.84 -15.97 -6.63
C ILE A 15 9.91 -14.78 -6.42
N PHE A 16 8.90 -14.66 -7.28
CA PHE A 16 7.87 -13.66 -7.12
C PHE A 16 6.92 -14.15 -6.02
N ILE A 17 6.94 -13.47 -4.88
CA ILE A 17 5.94 -13.66 -3.85
C ILE A 17 4.69 -12.91 -4.31
N ASN A 18 3.66 -13.66 -4.73
CA ASN A 18 2.37 -13.07 -5.05
C ASN A 18 1.85 -12.29 -3.84
N ASN A 19 1.39 -11.06 -4.07
CA ASN A 19 0.84 -10.17 -3.04
C ASN A 19 1.80 -9.79 -1.90
N ALA A 20 3.12 -9.74 -2.16
CA ALA A 20 4.08 -9.24 -1.19
C ALA A 20 3.81 -7.78 -0.79
N HIS A 21 4.10 -7.48 0.47
CA HIS A 21 3.90 -6.18 1.11
C HIS A 21 5.20 -5.64 1.72
N SER A 22 5.56 -4.39 1.45
CA SER A 22 6.73 -3.72 2.06
C SER A 22 6.25 -2.92 3.27
N HIS A 23 6.29 -3.55 4.45
CA HIS A 23 5.91 -2.91 5.70
C HIS A 23 7.01 -1.94 6.17
N ASN A 24 6.64 -0.73 6.59
CA ASN A 24 7.58 0.33 6.96
C ASN A 24 8.69 0.57 5.92
N ASP A 25 8.30 0.65 4.65
CA ASP A 25 9.24 0.63 3.52
C ASP A 25 10.29 1.75 3.56
N TYR A 26 9.97 2.86 4.21
CA TYR A 26 10.86 4.01 4.40
C TYR A 26 12.10 3.72 5.27
N LEU A 27 12.15 2.55 5.93
CA LEU A 27 13.31 2.05 6.65
C LEU A 27 14.31 1.32 5.75
N ASN A 28 13.93 0.97 4.52
CA ASN A 28 14.82 0.31 3.55
C ASN A 28 15.92 1.26 3.05
N LYS A 29 17.00 0.68 2.53
CA LYS A 29 18.13 1.45 1.94
C LYS A 29 17.68 2.24 0.72
N ARG A 30 16.84 1.65 -0.13
CA ARG A 30 16.21 2.33 -1.27
C ARG A 30 14.69 2.18 -1.16
N PRO A 31 14.03 3.02 -0.34
CA PRO A 31 12.58 3.06 -0.24
C PRO A 31 11.95 3.16 -1.63
N LEU A 32 10.76 2.60 -1.79
CA LEU A 32 10.05 2.37 -3.04
C LEU A 32 10.76 1.39 -3.99
N PHE A 33 12.00 1.68 -4.38
CA PHE A 33 12.67 0.98 -5.48
C PHE A 33 12.92 -0.50 -5.19
N ASP A 34 13.35 -0.85 -3.98
CA ASP A 34 13.57 -2.25 -3.61
C ASP A 34 12.24 -3.05 -3.66
N ALA A 35 11.13 -2.45 -3.23
CA ALA A 35 9.81 -3.06 -3.31
C ALA A 35 9.33 -3.22 -4.77
N LEU A 36 9.50 -2.19 -5.60
CA LEU A 36 9.12 -2.25 -7.02
C LEU A 36 9.93 -3.28 -7.80
N GLU A 37 11.25 -3.35 -7.60
CA GLU A 37 12.12 -4.32 -8.27
C GLU A 37 11.73 -5.77 -7.91
N ASN A 38 11.18 -5.99 -6.72
CA ASN A 38 10.67 -7.29 -6.29
C ASN A 38 9.18 -7.50 -6.60
N ASN A 39 8.55 -6.61 -7.38
CA ASN A 39 7.14 -6.66 -7.79
C ASN A 39 6.17 -6.73 -6.60
N PHE A 40 6.46 -6.03 -5.50
CA PHE A 40 5.57 -6.02 -4.34
C PHE A 40 4.23 -5.39 -4.70
N LYS A 41 3.14 -6.01 -4.26
CA LYS A 41 1.78 -5.53 -4.55
C LYS A 41 1.46 -4.27 -3.77
N SER A 42 2.02 -4.14 -2.57
CA SER A 42 1.71 -3.04 -1.67
C SER A 42 2.94 -2.57 -0.88
N ILE A 43 2.90 -1.30 -0.49
CA ILE A 43 3.93 -0.61 0.29
C ILE A 43 3.23 0.19 1.39
N GLU A 44 3.74 0.12 2.61
CA GLU A 44 3.30 0.97 3.73
C GLU A 44 4.29 2.09 4.00
N VAL A 45 3.76 3.30 4.19
CA VAL A 45 4.52 4.47 4.58
C VAL A 45 3.85 5.22 5.73
N ASP A 46 4.60 5.42 6.80
CA ASP A 46 4.19 6.24 7.95
C ASP A 46 4.33 7.73 7.60
N VAL A 47 3.26 8.49 7.78
CA VAL A 47 3.26 9.94 7.52
C VAL A 47 2.89 10.77 8.74
N PHE A 48 3.64 11.87 8.89
CA PHE A 48 3.45 12.88 9.91
C PHE A 48 3.17 14.23 9.25
N LEU A 49 2.02 14.83 9.57
CA LEU A 49 1.74 16.20 9.20
C LEU A 49 2.54 17.16 10.06
N LEU A 50 3.35 18.00 9.43
CA LEU A 50 3.99 19.15 10.08
C LEU A 50 3.86 20.39 9.20
N LYS A 51 3.10 21.37 9.70
CA LYS A 51 2.65 22.54 8.94
C LYS A 51 1.84 22.10 7.72
N SER A 52 2.36 22.30 6.50
CA SER A 52 1.68 21.98 5.25
C SER A 52 2.39 20.86 4.46
N ASN A 53 3.23 20.07 5.11
CA ASN A 53 3.97 18.97 4.48
C ASN A 53 3.72 17.65 5.20
N LEU A 54 3.73 16.56 4.44
CA LEU A 54 3.64 15.20 4.95
C LEU A 54 5.03 14.57 4.95
N TYR A 55 5.62 14.49 6.14
CA TYR A 55 6.93 13.90 6.34
C TYR A 55 6.82 12.40 6.58
N VAL A 56 7.83 11.66 6.15
CA VAL A 56 7.92 10.21 6.29
C VAL A 56 8.91 9.84 7.38
N GLY A 57 8.53 8.92 8.25
CA GLY A 57 9.40 8.34 9.27
C GLY A 57 8.61 7.58 10.32
N HIS A 58 9.30 6.82 11.17
CA HIS A 58 8.62 6.04 12.22
C HIS A 58 8.20 6.88 13.43
N ASN A 59 8.95 7.95 13.69
CA ASN A 59 8.67 8.88 14.79
C ASN A 59 9.17 10.29 14.46
N TRP A 60 8.76 11.27 15.28
CA TRP A 60 9.08 12.70 15.12
C TRP A 60 10.58 13.00 15.03
N LEU A 61 11.44 12.21 15.69
CA LEU A 61 12.91 12.41 15.69
C LEU A 61 13.55 12.04 14.35
N GLN A 62 12.87 11.24 13.53
CA GLN A 62 13.37 10.80 12.22
C GLN A 62 12.96 11.74 11.08
N LEU A 63 12.08 12.71 11.33
CA LEU A 63 11.59 13.60 10.29
C LEU A 63 12.73 14.49 9.78
N ARG A 64 12.87 14.57 8.45
CA ARG A 64 13.88 15.39 7.77
C ARG A 64 13.22 16.16 6.65
N LYS A 65 13.67 17.40 6.40
CA LYS A 65 13.10 18.30 5.37
C LYS A 65 13.05 17.71 3.96
N ASN A 66 13.93 16.75 3.66
CA ASN A 66 14.02 16.07 2.37
C ASN A 66 13.30 14.70 2.33
N LYS A 67 12.65 14.27 3.41
CA LYS A 67 11.90 13.02 3.50
C LYS A 67 10.40 13.30 3.60
N THR A 68 9.81 13.77 2.50
CA THR A 68 8.34 13.89 2.37
C THR A 68 7.78 12.75 1.54
N ILE A 69 6.47 12.51 1.63
CA ILE A 69 5.80 11.49 0.83
C ILE A 69 5.95 11.78 -0.68
N GLU A 70 5.95 13.04 -1.11
CA GLU A 70 6.21 13.39 -2.50
C GLU A 70 7.60 12.93 -2.94
N LYS A 71 8.64 13.31 -2.19
CA LYS A 71 10.03 13.04 -2.59
C LYS A 71 10.38 11.56 -2.58
N LEU A 72 9.87 10.80 -1.61
CA LEU A 72 10.22 9.39 -1.45
C LEU A 72 9.34 8.46 -2.30
N TYR A 73 8.09 8.83 -2.56
CA TYR A 73 7.11 7.93 -3.15
C TYR A 73 6.42 8.52 -4.38
N LEU A 74 5.72 9.64 -4.26
CA LEU A 74 4.82 10.10 -5.33
C LEU A 74 5.59 10.66 -6.55
N ASP A 75 6.65 11.45 -6.36
CA ASP A 75 7.46 11.99 -7.45
C ASP A 75 8.18 10.87 -8.23
N PRO A 76 8.85 9.90 -7.56
CA PRO A 76 9.44 8.77 -8.27
C PRO A 76 8.41 7.88 -8.97
N LEU A 77 7.26 7.58 -8.33
CA LEU A 77 6.18 6.82 -8.96
C LEU A 77 5.64 7.54 -10.19
N TRP A 78 5.47 8.86 -10.10
CA TRP A 78 5.01 9.68 -11.22
C TRP A 78 6.00 9.66 -12.39
N LYS A 79 7.30 9.73 -12.09
CA LYS A 79 8.33 9.58 -13.12
C LYS A 79 8.24 8.22 -13.82
N ILE A 80 8.17 7.14 -13.03
CA ILE A 80 8.03 5.77 -13.57
C ILE A 80 6.77 5.65 -14.43
N PHE A 81 5.63 6.16 -13.94
CA PHE A 81 4.37 6.14 -14.67
C PHE A 81 4.48 6.81 -16.05
N ASN A 82 5.13 7.98 -16.13
CA ASN A 82 5.30 8.70 -17.39
C ASN A 82 6.26 7.98 -18.36
N GLU A 83 7.35 7.41 -17.83
CA GLU A 83 8.33 6.66 -18.62
C GLU A 83 7.75 5.33 -19.13
N ASN A 84 6.87 4.70 -18.35
CA ASN A 84 6.28 3.38 -18.64
C ASN A 84 4.88 3.46 -19.25
N LYS A 85 4.57 4.54 -19.99
CA LYS A 85 3.30 4.71 -20.75
C LYS A 85 2.04 4.51 -19.89
N GLY A 86 2.08 5.02 -18.66
CA GLY A 86 0.96 5.01 -17.73
C GLY A 86 0.91 3.84 -16.76
N PHE A 87 1.96 3.03 -16.62
CA PHE A 87 1.98 1.89 -15.70
C PHE A 87 3.15 1.93 -14.72
N ILE A 88 2.97 1.41 -13.50
CA ILE A 88 4.10 1.17 -12.58
C ILE A 88 4.77 -0.16 -12.92
N TYR A 89 3.96 -1.21 -13.11
CA TYR A 89 4.42 -2.56 -13.44
C TYR A 89 4.10 -2.93 -14.89
N GLN A 90 4.96 -3.75 -15.51
CA GLN A 90 4.75 -4.25 -16.88
C GLN A 90 3.49 -5.10 -17.00
N ASN A 91 3.14 -5.85 -15.96
CA ASN A 91 1.90 -6.63 -15.90
C ASN A 91 0.64 -5.77 -15.65
N LYS A 92 0.79 -4.43 -15.64
CA LYS A 92 -0.28 -3.43 -15.46
C LYS A 92 -1.06 -3.57 -14.16
N THR A 93 -0.55 -4.33 -13.20
CA THR A 93 -1.18 -4.46 -11.89
C THR A 93 -1.00 -3.14 -11.13
N PRO A 94 -2.04 -2.63 -10.45
CA PRO A 94 -1.91 -1.43 -9.64
C PRO A 94 -1.05 -1.68 -8.39
N LEU A 95 -0.18 -0.74 -8.05
CA LEU A 95 0.50 -0.70 -6.76
C LEU A 95 -0.43 -0.13 -5.69
N TYR A 96 -0.49 -0.74 -4.51
CA TYR A 96 -1.17 -0.17 -3.35
C TYR A 96 -0.15 0.58 -2.48
N LEU A 97 -0.39 1.87 -2.25
CA LEU A 97 0.40 2.66 -1.31
C LEU A 97 -0.47 2.92 -0.06
N LEU A 98 -0.19 2.16 0.99
CA LEU A 98 -0.80 2.34 2.31
C LEU A 98 -0.12 3.52 2.99
N VAL A 99 -0.87 4.60 3.17
CA VAL A 99 -0.43 5.81 3.86
C VAL A 99 -0.93 5.72 5.29
N ASP A 100 -0.06 5.31 6.21
CA ASP A 100 -0.37 5.18 7.63
C ASP A 100 -0.24 6.54 8.33
N ILE A 101 -1.37 7.11 8.73
CA ILE A 101 -1.42 8.45 9.33
C ILE A 101 -1.02 8.37 10.81
N LYS A 102 0.06 9.05 11.19
CA LYS A 102 0.56 9.11 12.58
C LYS A 102 0.20 10.41 13.32
N THR A 103 -0.46 11.34 12.65
CA THR A 103 -0.92 12.63 13.19
C THR A 103 -2.45 12.75 13.13
N GLY A 104 -3.03 13.93 13.34
CA GLY A 104 -4.48 14.11 13.25
C GLY A 104 -5.05 13.70 11.89
N ALA A 105 -6.10 12.87 11.90
CA ALA A 105 -6.70 12.24 10.72
C ALA A 105 -7.10 13.25 9.63
N ASP A 106 -8.04 14.14 9.94
CA ASP A 106 -8.63 15.04 8.94
C ASP A 106 -7.64 16.06 8.39
N PRO A 107 -6.83 16.76 9.23
CA PRO A 107 -5.83 17.69 8.72
C PRO A 107 -4.79 17.00 7.81
N THR A 108 -4.38 15.77 8.16
CA THR A 108 -3.43 15.00 7.35
C THR A 108 -4.07 14.61 6.02
N HIS A 109 -5.31 14.11 6.05
CA HIS A 109 -6.06 13.73 4.87
C HIS A 109 -6.30 14.93 3.93
N ASP A 110 -6.62 16.11 4.44
CA ASP A 110 -6.86 17.29 3.60
C ASP A 110 -5.60 17.77 2.89
N ILE A 111 -4.46 17.79 3.58
CA ILE A 111 -3.17 18.07 2.94
C ILE A 111 -2.82 16.99 1.90
N LEU A 112 -3.06 15.71 2.21
CA LEU A 112 -2.83 14.62 1.27
C LEU A 112 -3.69 14.78 0.01
N LYS A 113 -4.99 15.12 0.13
CA LYS A 113 -5.86 15.38 -1.04
C LYS A 113 -5.29 16.46 -1.95
N ILE A 114 -4.75 17.54 -1.38
CA ILE A 114 -4.14 18.63 -2.17
C ILE A 114 -2.90 18.13 -2.91
N ILE A 115 -2.04 17.37 -2.24
CA ILE A 115 -0.85 16.77 -2.84
C ILE A 115 -1.24 15.84 -4.00
N LEU A 116 -2.20 14.94 -3.78
CA LEU A 116 -2.61 13.91 -4.73
C LEU A 116 -3.20 14.47 -6.03
N LYS A 117 -3.80 15.67 -6.02
CA LYS A 117 -4.33 16.32 -7.23
C LYS A 117 -3.26 16.46 -8.33
N LYS A 118 -2.00 16.66 -7.95
CA LYS A 118 -0.85 16.80 -8.88
C LYS A 118 -0.58 15.52 -9.67
N TYR A 119 -0.97 14.37 -9.12
CA TYR A 119 -0.67 13.04 -9.67
C TYR A 119 -1.92 12.34 -10.22
N LYS A 120 -3.04 13.05 -10.35
CA LYS A 120 -4.37 12.52 -10.69
C LYS A 120 -4.38 11.45 -11.82
N PRO A 121 -3.64 11.59 -12.94
CA PRO A 121 -3.67 10.58 -14.01
C PRO A 121 -3.11 9.21 -13.62
N MET A 122 -2.23 9.14 -12.61
CA MET A 122 -1.65 7.89 -12.11
C MET A 122 -2.54 7.19 -11.11
N LEU A 123 -3.43 7.93 -10.44
CA LEU A 123 -4.15 7.45 -9.27
C LEU A 123 -5.45 6.72 -9.64
N THR A 124 -5.69 5.61 -8.96
CA THR A 124 -7.03 5.04 -8.83
C THR A 124 -7.91 6.06 -8.13
N ARG A 125 -9.10 6.32 -8.69
CA ARG A 125 -9.99 7.36 -8.19
C ARG A 125 -11.45 7.00 -8.40
N VAL A 126 -12.31 7.54 -7.56
CA VAL A 126 -13.75 7.51 -7.79
C VAL A 126 -14.16 8.87 -8.35
N VAL A 127 -14.99 8.86 -9.39
CA VAL A 127 -15.69 10.04 -9.87
C VAL A 127 -17.16 9.72 -9.98
N SER A 128 -17.98 10.52 -9.31
CA SER A 128 -19.40 10.20 -9.11
C SER A 128 -19.57 8.79 -8.49
N ASP A 129 -20.09 7.84 -9.23
CA ASP A 129 -20.32 6.45 -8.82
C ASP A 129 -19.31 5.46 -9.43
N SER A 130 -18.36 5.97 -10.23
CA SER A 130 -17.52 5.14 -11.08
C SER A 130 -16.08 5.06 -10.56
N LEU A 131 -15.58 3.83 -10.39
CA LEU A 131 -14.17 3.56 -10.11
C LEU A 131 -13.36 3.65 -11.40
N ILE A 132 -12.43 4.59 -11.45
CA ILE A 132 -11.45 4.72 -12.52
C ILE A 132 -10.14 4.13 -12.01
N GLN A 133 -9.78 2.96 -12.54
CA GLN A 133 -8.56 2.25 -12.17
C GLN A 133 -7.32 3.03 -12.63
N GLY A 134 -6.42 3.31 -11.69
CA GLY A 134 -5.11 3.86 -11.97
C GLY A 134 -4.00 2.85 -11.67
N SER A 135 -2.76 3.30 -11.84
CA SER A 135 -1.57 2.49 -11.62
C SER A 135 -1.09 2.51 -10.16
N VAL A 136 -1.58 3.47 -9.37
CA VAL A 136 -1.37 3.54 -7.92
C VAL A 136 -2.70 3.76 -7.20
N THR A 137 -3.03 2.91 -6.23
CA THR A 137 -4.18 3.08 -5.33
C THR A 137 -3.68 3.57 -3.98
N ILE A 138 -4.11 4.76 -3.55
CA ILE A 138 -3.77 5.31 -2.24
C ILE A 138 -4.76 4.80 -1.21
N ILE A 139 -4.27 4.15 -0.15
CA ILE A 139 -5.11 3.58 0.90
C ILE A 139 -4.72 4.22 2.22
N LEU A 140 -5.67 4.85 2.92
CA LEU A 140 -5.42 5.45 4.24
C LEU A 140 -5.47 4.36 5.31
N SER A 141 -4.40 4.26 6.10
CA SER A 141 -4.27 3.43 7.31
C SER A 141 -3.95 4.31 8.52
N GLY A 142 -3.63 3.70 9.67
CA GLY A 142 -3.35 4.39 10.91
C GLY A 142 -4.55 5.21 11.42
N ASN A 143 -4.27 6.43 11.87
CA ASN A 143 -5.25 7.41 12.32
C ASN A 143 -5.96 8.08 11.13
N LYS A 144 -6.75 7.30 10.39
CA LYS A 144 -7.52 7.74 9.22
C LYS A 144 -8.90 8.29 9.59
N PRO A 145 -9.52 9.12 8.73
CA PRO A 145 -10.88 9.63 8.97
C PRO A 145 -11.93 8.51 9.07
N ALA A 146 -13.09 8.86 9.62
CA ALA A 146 -14.17 7.91 9.82
C ALA A 146 -14.75 7.43 8.48
N LEU A 147 -15.42 6.27 8.48
CA LEU A 147 -16.01 5.71 7.26
C LEU A 147 -17.09 6.65 6.70
N GLU A 148 -17.82 7.28 7.60
CA GLU A 148 -18.95 8.17 7.34
C GLU A 148 -18.52 9.40 6.51
N ASP A 149 -17.28 9.88 6.70
CA ASP A 149 -16.72 11.03 5.97
C ASP A 149 -16.55 10.75 4.46
N PHE A 150 -16.57 9.47 4.08
CA PHE A 150 -16.45 9.04 2.68
C PHE A 150 -17.77 8.64 2.04
N LYS A 151 -18.85 8.49 2.81
CA LYS A 151 -20.14 7.97 2.34
C LYS A 151 -20.74 8.80 1.20
N TYR A 152 -20.49 10.11 1.21
CA TYR A 152 -20.98 11.06 0.19
C TYR A 152 -19.85 11.66 -0.66
N ASN A 153 -18.61 11.24 -0.43
CA ASN A 153 -17.47 11.76 -1.17
C ASN A 153 -17.31 10.98 -2.48
N ILE A 154 -18.11 11.40 -3.45
CA ILE A 154 -18.21 10.80 -4.78
C ILE A 154 -17.00 11.14 -5.68
N ASP A 155 -16.17 12.12 -5.31
CA ASP A 155 -14.95 12.48 -6.02
C ASP A 155 -13.71 12.38 -5.10
N ARG A 156 -13.02 11.23 -5.15
CA ARG A 156 -11.89 10.95 -4.23
C ARG A 156 -10.74 10.20 -4.88
N PHE A 157 -9.54 10.44 -4.34
CA PHE A 157 -8.28 9.81 -4.75
C PHE A 157 -7.77 8.76 -3.76
N VAL A 158 -8.49 8.53 -2.67
CA VAL A 158 -8.07 7.68 -1.57
C VAL A 158 -9.15 6.69 -1.19
N PHE A 159 -8.71 5.58 -0.63
CA PHE A 159 -9.49 4.44 -0.19
C PHE A 159 -9.15 4.16 1.27
N LEU A 160 -9.90 3.30 1.95
CA LEU A 160 -9.69 2.99 3.35
C LEU A 160 -9.11 1.59 3.54
N ASP A 161 -8.15 1.49 4.44
CA ASP A 161 -7.79 0.22 5.05
C ASP A 161 -8.82 -0.11 6.13
N GLY A 162 -9.33 -1.33 6.11
CA GLY A 162 -10.26 -1.84 7.10
C GLY A 162 -9.58 -2.38 8.35
N ARG A 163 -10.40 -2.69 9.34
CA ARG A 163 -10.01 -3.39 10.58
C ARG A 163 -10.86 -4.64 10.75
N PHE A 164 -10.48 -5.52 11.67
CA PHE A 164 -11.25 -6.74 11.96
C PHE A 164 -12.74 -6.46 12.23
N SER A 165 -13.05 -5.36 12.93
CA SER A 165 -14.43 -4.93 13.21
C SER A 165 -15.23 -4.48 11.99
N ASN A 166 -14.62 -4.41 10.80
CA ASN A 166 -15.28 -4.11 9.54
C ASN A 166 -15.74 -5.35 8.77
N ILE A 167 -15.29 -6.54 9.17
CA ILE A 167 -15.75 -7.82 8.59
C ILE A 167 -17.27 -7.95 8.78
N SER A 168 -17.96 -8.54 7.79
CA SER A 168 -19.43 -8.69 7.77
C SER A 168 -20.26 -7.39 7.72
N LYS A 169 -19.63 -6.20 7.61
CA LYS A 169 -20.38 -4.93 7.50
C LYS A 169 -20.82 -4.58 6.08
N ASN A 170 -20.56 -5.44 5.09
CA ASN A 170 -20.88 -5.24 3.67
C ASN A 170 -20.38 -3.88 3.13
N ILE A 171 -19.20 -3.45 3.57
CA ILE A 171 -18.57 -2.22 3.07
C ILE A 171 -18.03 -2.51 1.68
N SER A 172 -18.39 -1.66 0.70
CA SER A 172 -17.91 -1.82 -0.68
C SER A 172 -16.39 -1.82 -0.77
N ASN A 173 -15.84 -2.73 -1.58
CA ASN A 173 -14.41 -2.77 -1.93
C ASN A 173 -13.94 -1.52 -2.69
N VAL A 174 -14.86 -0.76 -3.31
CA VAL A 174 -14.58 0.56 -3.89
C VAL A 174 -14.24 1.57 -2.80
N LEU A 175 -14.73 1.40 -1.57
CA LEU A 175 -14.39 2.25 -0.44
C LEU A 175 -13.26 1.66 0.41
N MET A 176 -13.31 0.35 0.68
CA MET A 176 -12.39 -0.37 1.54
C MET A 176 -11.84 -1.62 0.84
N PRO A 177 -10.83 -1.48 -0.02
CA PRO A 177 -10.33 -2.58 -0.84
C PRO A 177 -9.48 -3.60 -0.07
N ILE A 178 -9.06 -3.26 1.15
CA ILE A 178 -8.26 -4.14 2.02
C ILE A 178 -8.76 -4.06 3.46
N ILE A 179 -8.52 -5.12 4.23
CA ILE A 179 -8.71 -5.16 5.68
C ILE A 179 -7.41 -5.65 6.29
N SER A 180 -6.78 -4.81 7.11
CA SER A 180 -5.60 -5.19 7.88
C SER A 180 -5.99 -5.64 9.28
N ILE A 181 -5.34 -6.73 9.73
CA ILE A 181 -5.52 -7.32 11.05
C ILE A 181 -4.15 -7.54 11.68
N ASN A 182 -4.04 -7.33 12.99
CA ASN A 182 -2.88 -7.82 13.71
C ASN A 182 -3.05 -9.33 13.91
N TRP A 183 -2.18 -10.11 13.27
CA TRP A 183 -2.29 -11.56 13.23
C TRP A 183 -2.30 -12.18 14.65
N SER A 184 -1.45 -11.68 15.54
CA SER A 184 -1.30 -12.19 16.90
C SER A 184 -2.54 -12.00 17.79
N ASP A 185 -3.45 -11.10 17.41
CA ASP A 185 -4.67 -10.86 18.18
C ASP A 185 -5.69 -11.99 18.01
N HIS A 186 -5.54 -12.81 16.96
CA HIS A 186 -6.51 -13.85 16.57
C HIS A 186 -5.89 -15.23 16.31
N PHE A 187 -4.60 -15.30 16.03
CA PHE A 187 -3.91 -16.51 15.58
C PHE A 187 -2.58 -16.70 16.34
N GLN A 188 -2.24 -17.96 16.63
CA GLN A 188 -0.93 -18.33 17.17
C GLN A 188 -0.02 -18.95 16.11
N TRP A 189 -0.59 -19.44 15.00
CA TRP A 189 0.19 -20.01 13.91
C TRP A 189 1.10 -18.96 13.28
N ASN A 190 2.40 -19.23 13.20
CA ASN A 190 3.41 -18.28 12.71
C ASN A 190 3.81 -18.50 11.25
N GLY A 191 3.02 -19.26 10.50
CA GLY A 191 3.32 -19.62 9.10
C GLY A 191 4.19 -20.86 8.93
N ILE A 192 4.70 -21.47 10.02
CA ILE A 192 5.54 -22.67 9.97
C ILE A 192 4.71 -23.90 10.32
N GLY A 193 4.86 -24.96 9.53
CA GLY A 193 4.14 -26.22 9.74
C GLY A 193 2.64 -26.11 9.46
N ILE A 194 1.89 -27.11 9.90
CA ILE A 194 0.44 -27.19 9.66
C ILE A 194 -0.28 -26.22 10.60
N MET A 195 -1.15 -25.36 10.06
CA MET A 195 -2.00 -24.48 10.86
C MET A 195 -2.95 -25.30 11.76
N PRO A 196 -3.12 -24.95 13.05
CA PRO A 196 -4.08 -25.60 13.93
C PRO A 196 -5.49 -25.57 13.35
N LYS A 197 -6.22 -26.70 13.40
CA LYS A 197 -7.54 -26.84 12.77
C LYS A 197 -8.54 -25.74 13.17
N LYS A 198 -8.53 -25.31 14.45
CA LYS A 198 -9.40 -24.23 14.95
C LYS A 198 -9.08 -22.88 14.28
N GLU A 199 -7.79 -22.57 14.13
CA GLU A 199 -7.33 -21.36 13.45
C GLU A 199 -7.66 -21.41 11.95
N LEU A 200 -7.52 -22.56 11.29
CA LEU A 200 -7.91 -22.72 9.89
C LEU A 200 -9.40 -22.49 9.66
N ILE A 201 -10.26 -22.99 10.57
CA ILE A 201 -11.70 -22.73 10.52
C ILE A 201 -11.99 -21.24 10.68
N LEU A 202 -11.35 -20.58 11.64
CA LEU A 202 -11.50 -19.13 11.86
C LEU A 202 -11.04 -18.31 10.64
N LEU A 203 -9.88 -18.63 10.06
CA LEU A 203 -9.38 -17.96 8.86
C LEU A 203 -10.36 -18.10 7.70
N ASN A 204 -10.88 -19.30 7.45
CA ASN A 204 -11.86 -19.53 6.40
C ASN A 204 -13.17 -18.79 6.66
N ASP A 205 -13.64 -18.74 7.91
CA ASP A 205 -14.83 -17.96 8.29
C ASP A 205 -14.64 -16.46 8.02
N ILE A 206 -13.46 -15.91 8.34
CA ILE A 206 -13.10 -14.53 8.01
C ILE A 206 -13.12 -14.31 6.50
N ILE A 207 -12.44 -15.16 5.72
CA ILE A 207 -12.36 -15.04 4.26
C ILE A 207 -13.74 -15.06 3.62
N ASN A 208 -14.66 -15.90 4.11
CA ASN A 208 -16.01 -16.03 3.57
C ASN A 208 -16.93 -14.85 3.93
N LYS A 209 -16.51 -13.95 4.83
CA LYS A 209 -17.27 -12.80 5.32
C LYS A 209 -16.80 -11.46 4.74
N ILE A 210 -15.82 -11.49 3.83
CA ILE A 210 -15.23 -10.32 3.15
C ILE A 210 -15.82 -10.19 1.75
#